data_AF-A0A8T4A1B9-F1
#
_entry.id   AF-A0A8T4A1B9-F1
#
_cell.length_a   1.000
_cell.length_b   1.000
_cell.length_c   1.000
_cell.angle_alpha   90.00
_cell.angle_beta   90.00
_cell.angle_gamma   90.00
#
_symmetry.space_group_name_H-M   'P 1'
#
loop_
_entity.id
_entity.type
_entity.pdbx_description
1 polymer ?
#
loop_
_entity_poly.entity_id
_entity_poly.type
_entity_poly.pdbx_seq_one_letter_code
_entity_poly.pdbx_strand_id
1 'polypeptide(L)'
;MERKWVYEVIAETVPPFSWLPRKYNILAQLIAMEIAGAILWYIFALPKRTLLYGSISIFVVVLWSFLILQLAPTIRGLKHSLRGSEREFLERYRSSLFSAQHYEAVLGLIIFLIMSTYMFYDRTLMNYWFGERASLLLILFVLIFTLDVSYRMGIVLWVSLLAAWRSVNLKKIIERGPSLEYIPYVDFWALQRLDSYNIIFVAVSLPMLVTTWQDRLFTLAFFIGGSGTVVLNLLSIATLRRIPWLPSHVYDLAENSKFAYVGTSDGRNPHITPVSFVFDGLRMFFMTSIASKKLKNIERNPRISFLVDARDPENIANNRAVLFVGSARVYRLQDLLTKLPIMFRARRIFMRKYPEYTRRYKQEKAKLPKAWQLTPLVSRILIEIKPRKIVYWKEVELPAIQKPILPRPAPSLNVRIPKHMHKILMQSRIGYVCTVGNDAQPHVTPVFYVYDSNKIYFTIREDSKKARNIAENPKVSFVADVRDPINPFKNEGVMVSGTAAAQAINQAGIVQAVIEIDNMIHWRGPKFERIKFLNIDKSP
;
A
#
# COMPACT_ATOMS: atom_id res chain seq x y z
N MET A 1 -25.38 18.24 -3.73
CA MET A 1 -25.82 16.94 -3.15
C MET A 1 -24.92 15.84 -3.69
N GLU A 2 -24.41 14.96 -2.82
CA GLU A 2 -23.66 13.77 -3.27
C GLU A 2 -24.60 12.81 -4.01
N ARG A 3 -24.24 12.43 -5.25
CA ARG A 3 -25.05 11.49 -6.04
C ARG A 3 -24.92 10.07 -5.50
N LYS A 4 -26.06 9.40 -5.39
CA LYS A 4 -26.23 8.07 -4.78
C LYS A 4 -26.84 7.10 -5.77
N TRP A 5 -26.55 5.82 -5.65
CA TRP A 5 -27.31 4.80 -6.38
C TRP A 5 -28.73 4.73 -5.83
N VAL A 6 -29.67 4.26 -6.66
CA VAL A 6 -31.08 4.10 -6.28
C VAL A 6 -31.22 3.30 -4.98
N TYR A 7 -30.44 2.23 -4.81
CA TYR A 7 -30.44 1.45 -3.57
C TYR A 7 -30.04 2.24 -2.32
N GLU A 8 -29.02 3.11 -2.40
CA GLU A 8 -28.63 3.95 -1.26
C GLU A 8 -29.72 4.95 -0.90
N VAL A 9 -30.43 5.50 -1.90
CA VAL A 9 -31.57 6.39 -1.67
C VAL A 9 -32.68 5.62 -0.95
N ILE A 10 -33.06 4.43 -1.45
CA ILE A 10 -34.09 3.57 -0.84
C ILE A 10 -33.72 3.22 0.61
N ALA A 11 -32.49 2.78 0.85
CA ALA A 11 -32.04 2.36 2.18
C ALA A 11 -32.01 3.51 3.20
N GLU A 12 -31.91 4.76 2.74
CA GLU A 12 -31.91 5.95 3.59
C GLU A 12 -33.31 6.54 3.80
N THR A 13 -34.24 6.38 2.86
CA THR A 13 -35.55 7.05 2.89
C THR A 13 -36.70 6.15 3.32
N VAL A 14 -36.63 4.84 3.07
CA VAL A 14 -37.77 3.92 3.26
C VAL A 14 -37.77 3.31 4.68
N PRO A 15 -38.84 3.46 5.47
CA PRO A 15 -39.02 2.75 6.74
C PRO A 15 -39.09 1.23 6.58
N PRO A 16 -38.65 0.41 7.56
CA PRO A 16 -38.05 0.79 8.86
C PRO A 16 -36.54 1.09 8.77
N PHE A 17 -35.93 1.00 7.58
CA PHE A 17 -34.49 1.18 7.39
C PHE A 17 -34.00 2.60 7.68
N SER A 18 -34.86 3.59 7.44
CA SER A 18 -34.60 5.00 7.78
C SER A 18 -34.67 5.28 9.29
N TRP A 19 -35.38 4.46 10.07
CA TRP A 19 -35.56 4.63 11.53
C TRP A 19 -34.43 4.01 12.35
N LEU A 20 -33.66 3.09 11.76
CA LEU A 20 -32.61 2.37 12.46
C LEU A 20 -31.22 2.99 12.20
N PRO A 21 -30.30 2.90 13.17
CA PRO A 21 -28.90 3.21 12.91
C PRO A 21 -28.35 2.33 11.79
N ARG A 22 -27.61 2.91 10.82
CA ARG A 22 -27.07 2.22 9.62
C ARG A 22 -26.42 0.85 9.87
N LYS A 23 -25.81 0.67 11.04
CA LYS A 23 -25.17 -0.60 11.46
C LYS A 23 -26.16 -1.77 11.58
N TYR A 24 -27.45 -1.50 11.79
CA TYR A 24 -28.50 -2.51 11.93
C TYR A 24 -29.34 -2.70 10.67
N ASN A 25 -29.23 -1.84 9.66
CA ASN A 25 -30.11 -1.86 8.48
C ASN A 25 -30.05 -3.21 7.74
N ILE A 26 -28.87 -3.80 7.63
CA ILE A 26 -28.67 -5.09 6.95
C ILE A 26 -29.32 -6.24 7.74
N LEU A 27 -29.17 -6.23 9.08
CA LEU A 27 -29.78 -7.23 9.94
C LEU A 27 -31.31 -7.10 9.94
N ALA A 28 -31.82 -5.87 9.99
CA ALA A 28 -33.24 -5.59 9.88
C ALA A 28 -33.81 -6.04 8.52
N GLN A 29 -33.05 -5.84 7.43
CA GLN A 29 -33.44 -6.32 6.10
C GLN A 29 -33.58 -7.83 6.07
N LEU A 30 -32.59 -8.55 6.63
CA LEU A 30 -32.62 -10.01 6.72
C LEU A 30 -33.85 -10.49 7.50
N ILE A 31 -34.06 -9.97 8.70
CA ILE A 31 -35.18 -10.38 9.56
C ILE A 31 -36.53 -10.09 8.88
N ALA A 32 -36.71 -8.90 8.31
CA ALA A 32 -37.95 -8.52 7.65
C ALA A 32 -38.25 -9.40 6.43
N MET A 33 -37.25 -9.67 5.59
CA MET A 33 -37.42 -10.51 4.39
C MET A 33 -37.68 -11.98 4.75
N GLU A 34 -37.00 -12.53 5.76
CA GLU A 34 -37.25 -13.90 6.23
C GLU A 34 -38.64 -14.06 6.84
N ILE A 35 -39.10 -13.10 7.65
CA ILE A 35 -40.46 -13.10 8.21
C ILE A 35 -41.50 -13.03 7.08
N ALA A 36 -41.33 -12.12 6.12
CA ALA A 36 -42.23 -11.99 4.98
C ALA A 36 -42.26 -13.29 4.14
N GLY A 37 -41.08 -13.89 3.87
CA GLY A 37 -40.97 -15.17 3.16
C GLY A 37 -41.66 -16.32 3.89
N ALA A 38 -41.50 -16.41 5.21
CA ALA A 38 -42.15 -17.44 6.04
C ALA A 38 -43.68 -17.27 6.09
N ILE A 39 -44.17 -16.03 6.19
CA ILE A 39 -45.61 -15.71 6.15
C ILE A 39 -46.21 -16.13 4.80
N LEU A 40 -45.56 -15.77 3.68
CA LEU A 40 -46.03 -16.15 2.34
C LEU A 40 -46.01 -17.68 2.16
N TRP A 41 -44.96 -18.34 2.63
CA TRP A 41 -44.86 -19.80 2.61
C TRP A 41 -46.03 -20.46 3.35
N TYR A 42 -46.38 -19.95 4.53
CA TYR A 42 -47.49 -20.46 5.34
C TYR A 42 -48.86 -20.18 4.71
N ILE A 43 -49.13 -18.95 4.31
CA ILE A 43 -50.43 -18.52 3.74
C ILE A 43 -50.76 -19.27 2.45
N PHE A 44 -49.77 -19.47 1.58
CA PHE A 44 -49.96 -20.11 0.28
C PHE A 44 -49.64 -21.61 0.27
N ALA A 45 -49.41 -22.22 1.45
CA ALA A 45 -49.12 -23.64 1.61
C ALA A 45 -48.03 -24.14 0.64
N LEU A 46 -46.94 -23.37 0.51
CA LEU A 46 -45.90 -23.63 -0.49
C LEU A 46 -45.03 -24.86 -0.12
N PRO A 47 -44.37 -25.51 -1.11
CA PRO A 47 -43.46 -26.60 -0.84
C PRO A 47 -42.32 -26.21 0.14
N LYS A 48 -41.90 -27.14 1.03
CA LYS A 48 -40.80 -26.89 1.99
C LYS A 48 -39.49 -26.44 1.33
N ARG A 49 -39.23 -26.89 0.10
CA ARG A 49 -38.09 -26.45 -0.71
C ARG A 49 -38.08 -24.94 -0.97
N THR A 50 -39.25 -24.34 -1.15
CA THR A 50 -39.40 -22.92 -1.45
C THR A 50 -38.99 -22.06 -0.27
N LEU A 51 -39.26 -22.50 0.96
CA LEU A 51 -38.77 -21.85 2.17
C LEU A 51 -37.24 -21.89 2.25
N LEU A 52 -36.64 -23.09 2.15
CA LEU A 52 -35.19 -23.26 2.27
C LEU A 52 -34.42 -22.45 1.21
N TYR A 53 -34.81 -22.61 -0.05
CA TYR A 53 -34.15 -21.96 -1.17
C TYR A 53 -34.43 -20.45 -1.22
N GLY A 54 -35.65 -20.03 -0.83
CA GLY A 54 -35.99 -18.63 -0.64
C GLY A 54 -35.13 -17.95 0.42
N SER A 55 -34.92 -18.59 1.58
CA SER A 55 -34.02 -18.09 2.63
C SER A 55 -32.57 -17.98 2.14
N ILE A 56 -32.09 -18.95 1.34
CA ILE A 56 -30.75 -18.85 0.71
C ILE A 56 -30.67 -17.63 -0.22
N SER A 57 -31.69 -17.38 -1.05
CA SER A 57 -31.74 -16.21 -1.93
C SER A 57 -31.81 -14.90 -1.14
N ILE A 58 -32.61 -14.83 -0.09
CA ILE A 58 -32.69 -13.66 0.80
C ILE A 58 -31.33 -13.38 1.42
N PHE A 59 -30.66 -14.40 1.95
CA PHE A 59 -29.32 -14.26 2.52
C PHE A 59 -28.31 -13.70 1.51
N VAL A 60 -28.32 -14.18 0.26
CA VAL A 60 -27.47 -13.64 -0.81
C VAL A 60 -27.82 -12.18 -1.11
N VAL A 61 -29.09 -11.83 -1.23
CA VAL A 61 -29.55 -10.44 -1.48
C VAL A 61 -29.10 -9.50 -0.36
N VAL A 62 -29.15 -9.94 0.89
CA VAL A 62 -28.67 -9.18 2.06
C VAL A 62 -27.14 -9.00 2.02
N LEU A 63 -26.39 -10.01 1.63
CA LEU A 63 -24.93 -9.87 1.44
C LEU A 63 -24.61 -8.91 0.29
N TRP A 64 -25.39 -8.93 -0.80
CA TRP A 64 -25.29 -7.95 -1.87
C TRP A 64 -25.55 -6.51 -1.37
N SER A 65 -26.57 -6.32 -0.53
CA SER A 65 -26.84 -5.03 0.13
C SER A 65 -25.61 -4.54 0.91
N PHE A 66 -25.00 -5.41 1.72
CA PHE A 66 -23.78 -5.09 2.45
C PHE A 66 -22.65 -4.66 1.52
N LEU A 67 -22.40 -5.41 0.43
CA LEU A 67 -21.32 -5.11 -0.51
C LEU A 67 -21.53 -3.77 -1.23
N ILE A 68 -22.77 -3.45 -1.63
CA ILE A 68 -23.11 -2.17 -2.29
C ILE A 68 -22.81 -0.99 -1.35
N LEU A 69 -23.18 -1.12 -0.06
CA LEU A 69 -22.92 -0.10 0.96
C LEU A 69 -21.42 0.08 1.27
N GLN A 70 -20.57 -0.91 0.98
CA GLN A 70 -19.11 -0.78 1.08
C GLN A 70 -18.50 -0.18 -0.19
N LEU A 71 -19.07 -0.48 -1.36
CA LEU A 71 -18.55 -0.07 -2.66
C LEU A 71 -18.66 1.46 -2.84
N ALA A 72 -19.83 2.04 -2.57
CA ALA A 72 -20.11 3.45 -2.87
C ALA A 72 -19.22 4.43 -2.07
N PRO A 73 -19.03 4.31 -0.74
CA PRO A 73 -18.12 5.18 0.01
C PRO A 73 -16.67 5.03 -0.43
N THR A 74 -16.26 3.82 -0.82
CA THR A 74 -14.90 3.56 -1.30
C THR A 74 -14.63 4.28 -2.63
N ILE A 75 -15.60 4.32 -3.55
CA ILE A 75 -15.49 5.07 -4.81
C ILE A 75 -15.46 6.58 -4.55
N ARG A 76 -16.31 7.09 -3.64
CA ARG A 76 -16.35 8.52 -3.28
C ARG A 76 -15.08 8.98 -2.56
N GLY A 77 -14.50 8.11 -1.74
CA GLY A 77 -13.28 8.38 -0.97
C GLY A 77 -11.97 8.32 -1.77
N LEU A 78 -12.03 8.03 -3.08
CA LEU A 78 -10.86 8.13 -3.95
C LEU A 78 -10.34 9.59 -3.93
N LYS A 79 -9.04 9.78 -3.74
CA LYS A 79 -8.46 11.13 -3.68
C LYS A 79 -8.42 11.77 -5.07
N HIS A 80 -8.24 13.09 -5.12
CA HIS A 80 -8.01 13.79 -6.38
C HIS A 80 -6.56 13.57 -6.83
N SER A 81 -6.36 13.22 -8.11
CA SER A 81 -5.02 13.26 -8.71
C SER A 81 -4.55 14.71 -8.79
N LEU A 82 -3.25 14.93 -8.62
CA LEU A 82 -2.61 16.24 -8.76
C LEU A 82 -2.53 16.69 -10.23
N ARG A 83 -2.67 15.75 -11.19
CA ARG A 83 -2.65 16.03 -12.63
C ARG A 83 -4.06 16.30 -13.15
N GLY A 84 -4.26 17.44 -13.82
CA GLY A 84 -5.57 17.88 -14.32
C GLY A 84 -6.28 16.86 -15.21
N SER A 85 -5.58 16.26 -16.17
CA SER A 85 -6.16 15.29 -17.11
C SER A 85 -6.58 13.96 -16.46
N GLU A 86 -5.82 13.48 -15.47
CA GLU A 86 -6.20 12.27 -14.72
C GLU A 86 -7.35 12.55 -13.76
N ARG A 87 -7.32 13.73 -13.12
CA ARG A 87 -8.42 14.19 -12.27
C ARG A 87 -9.72 14.28 -13.05
N GLU A 88 -9.70 14.93 -14.20
CA GLU A 88 -10.86 15.06 -15.09
C GLU A 88 -11.37 13.67 -15.53
N PHE A 89 -10.47 12.76 -15.89
CA PHE A 89 -10.85 11.39 -16.24
C PHE A 89 -11.48 10.63 -15.07
N LEU A 90 -10.92 10.72 -13.87
CA LEU A 90 -11.46 10.05 -12.68
C LEU A 90 -12.79 10.67 -12.22
N GLU A 91 -12.96 11.99 -12.37
CA GLU A 91 -14.23 12.67 -12.15
C GLU A 91 -15.28 12.21 -13.18
N ARG A 92 -14.90 12.07 -14.46
CA ARG A 92 -15.77 11.49 -15.49
C ARG A 92 -16.18 10.07 -15.14
N TYR A 93 -15.24 9.21 -14.74
CA TYR A 93 -15.51 7.85 -14.28
C TYR A 93 -16.50 7.82 -13.11
N ARG A 94 -16.31 8.68 -12.09
CA ARG A 94 -17.25 8.79 -10.96
C ARG A 94 -18.62 9.27 -11.41
N SER A 95 -18.68 10.24 -12.32
CA SER A 95 -19.94 10.77 -12.85
C SER A 95 -20.71 9.73 -13.68
N SER A 96 -20.01 8.82 -14.36
CA SER A 96 -20.61 7.68 -15.07
C SER A 96 -21.11 6.59 -14.11
N LEU A 97 -20.42 6.35 -13.00
CA LEU A 97 -20.87 5.39 -11.97
C LEU A 97 -22.11 5.88 -11.22
N PHE A 98 -22.16 7.17 -10.89
CA PHE A 98 -23.28 7.81 -10.18
C PHE A 98 -24.01 8.78 -11.13
N SER A 99 -24.46 8.27 -12.28
CA SER A 99 -25.12 9.08 -13.29
C SER A 99 -26.56 9.40 -12.88
N ALA A 100 -27.07 10.56 -13.27
CA ALA A 100 -28.47 10.92 -13.05
C ALA A 100 -29.44 10.06 -13.90
N GLN A 101 -28.92 9.43 -14.95
CA GLN A 101 -29.69 8.53 -15.81
C GLN A 101 -29.77 7.11 -15.26
N HIS A 102 -29.07 6.82 -14.15
CA HIS A 102 -29.06 5.51 -13.50
C HIS A 102 -28.85 4.36 -14.49
N TYR A 103 -27.74 4.38 -15.22
CA TYR A 103 -27.42 3.33 -16.22
C TYR A 103 -27.41 1.92 -15.61
N GLU A 104 -27.07 1.80 -14.32
CA GLU A 104 -27.20 0.57 -13.55
C GLU A 104 -28.64 0.05 -13.48
N ALA A 105 -29.61 0.95 -13.36
CA ALA A 105 -31.03 0.61 -13.32
C ALA A 105 -31.55 0.20 -14.70
N VAL A 106 -31.08 0.84 -15.77
CA VAL A 106 -31.42 0.46 -17.16
C VAL A 106 -30.95 -0.95 -17.46
N LEU A 107 -29.69 -1.28 -17.12
CA LEU A 107 -29.17 -2.65 -17.28
C LEU A 107 -29.95 -3.66 -16.43
N GLY A 108 -30.28 -3.29 -15.18
CA GLY A 108 -31.11 -4.11 -14.32
C GLY A 108 -32.51 -4.35 -14.88
N LEU A 109 -33.13 -3.33 -15.47
CA LEU A 109 -34.45 -3.43 -16.10
C LEU A 109 -34.42 -4.36 -17.33
N ILE A 110 -33.38 -4.28 -18.15
CA ILE A 110 -33.21 -5.18 -19.31
C ILE A 110 -33.11 -6.64 -18.82
N ILE A 111 -32.28 -6.90 -17.79
CA ILE A 111 -32.15 -8.23 -17.18
C ILE A 111 -33.49 -8.70 -16.64
N PHE A 112 -34.21 -7.83 -15.93
CA PHE A 112 -35.54 -8.12 -15.39
C PHE A 112 -36.53 -8.53 -16.50
N LEU A 113 -36.63 -7.74 -17.57
CA LEU A 113 -37.55 -8.02 -18.68
C LEU A 113 -37.24 -9.37 -19.34
N ILE A 114 -35.96 -9.68 -19.58
CA ILE A 114 -35.54 -10.98 -20.14
C ILE A 114 -35.91 -12.12 -19.19
N MET A 115 -35.53 -12.03 -17.92
CA MET A 115 -35.80 -13.07 -16.92
C MET A 115 -37.30 -13.30 -16.72
N SER A 116 -38.07 -12.23 -16.56
CA SER A 116 -39.52 -12.33 -16.37
C SER A 116 -40.21 -12.90 -17.60
N THR A 117 -39.88 -12.43 -18.81
CA THR A 117 -40.48 -12.97 -20.05
C THR A 117 -40.24 -14.47 -20.16
N TYR A 118 -39.02 -14.92 -19.87
CA TYR A 118 -38.68 -16.34 -19.88
C TYR A 118 -39.42 -17.12 -18.78
N MET A 119 -39.49 -16.62 -17.54
CA MET A 119 -40.21 -17.28 -16.44
C MET A 119 -41.71 -17.47 -16.72
N PHE A 120 -42.35 -16.53 -17.42
CA PHE A 120 -43.77 -16.64 -17.76
C PHE A 120 -44.03 -17.47 -19.02
N TYR A 121 -43.07 -17.52 -19.93
CA TYR A 121 -43.12 -18.37 -21.12
C TYR A 121 -42.90 -19.84 -20.76
N ASP A 122 -41.81 -20.16 -20.06
CA ASP A 122 -41.54 -21.50 -19.54
C ASP A 122 -41.98 -21.61 -18.07
N ARG A 123 -43.21 -22.11 -17.88
CA ARG A 123 -43.81 -22.28 -16.55
C ARG A 123 -43.19 -23.39 -15.71
N THR A 124 -42.21 -24.14 -16.23
CA THR A 124 -41.57 -25.25 -15.51
C THR A 124 -40.98 -24.77 -14.18
N LEU A 125 -40.30 -23.62 -14.17
CA LEU A 125 -39.76 -23.02 -12.94
C LEU A 125 -40.89 -22.59 -12.00
N MET A 126 -41.86 -21.83 -12.51
CA MET A 126 -42.97 -21.30 -11.70
C MET A 126 -43.74 -22.43 -11.01
N ASN A 127 -44.01 -23.52 -11.73
CA ASN A 127 -44.67 -24.70 -11.19
C ASN A 127 -43.80 -25.43 -10.17
N TYR A 128 -42.48 -25.52 -10.40
CA TYR A 128 -41.55 -26.11 -9.44
C TYR A 128 -41.53 -25.36 -8.11
N TRP A 129 -41.55 -24.03 -8.14
CA TRP A 129 -41.44 -23.16 -6.96
C TRP A 129 -42.77 -22.93 -6.24
N PHE A 130 -43.85 -22.75 -6.99
CA PHE A 130 -45.13 -22.26 -6.47
C PHE A 130 -46.31 -23.21 -6.69
N GLY A 131 -46.11 -24.32 -7.42
CA GLY A 131 -47.18 -25.26 -7.78
C GLY A 131 -48.03 -24.77 -8.96
N GLU A 132 -49.05 -25.54 -9.35
CA GLU A 132 -49.84 -25.31 -10.56
C GLU A 132 -50.79 -24.10 -10.49
N ARG A 133 -51.09 -23.58 -9.29
CA ARG A 133 -51.99 -22.44 -9.07
C ARG A 133 -51.30 -21.33 -8.27
N ALA A 134 -50.47 -20.55 -8.93
CA ALA A 134 -49.88 -19.34 -8.33
C ALA A 134 -50.94 -18.24 -8.20
N SER A 135 -51.14 -17.71 -6.99
CA SER A 135 -52.01 -16.56 -6.76
C SER A 135 -51.43 -15.28 -7.38
N LEU A 136 -52.27 -14.31 -7.72
CA LEU A 136 -51.83 -13.01 -8.25
C LEU A 136 -50.85 -12.31 -7.30
N LEU A 137 -51.11 -12.40 -5.98
CA LEU A 137 -50.27 -11.78 -4.95
C LEU A 137 -48.85 -12.39 -4.92
N LEU A 138 -48.75 -13.71 -5.10
CA LEU A 138 -47.48 -14.40 -5.16
C LEU A 138 -46.70 -14.05 -6.44
N ILE A 139 -47.38 -13.93 -7.57
CA ILE A 139 -46.78 -13.50 -8.84
C ILE A 139 -46.23 -12.07 -8.72
N LEU A 140 -47.00 -11.14 -8.14
CA LEU A 140 -46.55 -9.77 -7.90
C LEU A 140 -45.32 -9.72 -6.99
N PHE A 141 -45.31 -10.52 -5.92
CA PHE A 141 -44.15 -10.61 -5.02
C PHE A 141 -42.90 -11.11 -5.76
N VAL A 142 -43.03 -12.16 -6.57
CA VAL A 142 -41.93 -12.71 -7.38
C VAL A 142 -41.42 -11.70 -8.38
N LEU A 143 -42.31 -10.94 -9.03
CA LEU A 143 -41.91 -9.85 -9.93
C LEU A 143 -41.10 -8.78 -9.22
N ILE A 144 -41.53 -8.34 -8.04
CA ILE A 144 -40.79 -7.35 -7.23
C ILE A 144 -39.44 -7.91 -6.80
N PHE A 145 -39.39 -9.17 -6.37
CA PHE A 145 -38.14 -9.82 -5.97
C PHE A 145 -37.17 -9.97 -7.15
N THR A 146 -37.66 -10.44 -8.30
CA THR A 146 -36.86 -10.54 -9.53
C THR A 146 -36.36 -9.17 -9.96
N LEU A 147 -37.16 -8.11 -9.83
CA LEU A 147 -36.73 -6.74 -10.12
C LEU A 147 -35.57 -6.29 -9.22
N ASP A 148 -35.63 -6.54 -7.90
CA ASP A 148 -34.54 -6.21 -6.97
C ASP A 148 -33.26 -6.99 -7.29
N VAL A 149 -33.37 -8.30 -7.54
CA VAL A 149 -32.25 -9.16 -7.92
C VAL A 149 -31.62 -8.68 -9.24
N SER A 150 -32.44 -8.42 -10.27
CA SER A 150 -31.97 -7.94 -11.56
C SER A 150 -31.33 -6.55 -11.47
N TYR A 151 -31.86 -5.64 -10.66
CA TYR A 151 -31.24 -4.33 -10.39
C TYR A 151 -29.82 -4.47 -9.82
N ARG A 152 -29.64 -5.37 -8.85
CA ARG A 152 -28.32 -5.63 -8.24
C ARG A 152 -27.34 -6.26 -9.23
N MET A 153 -27.81 -7.17 -10.08
CA MET A 153 -27.03 -7.69 -11.20
C MET A 153 -26.63 -6.57 -12.17
N GLY A 154 -27.54 -5.63 -12.44
CA GLY A 154 -27.29 -4.43 -13.24
C GLY A 154 -26.17 -3.55 -12.69
N ILE A 155 -26.15 -3.29 -11.38
CA ILE A 155 -25.04 -2.57 -10.71
C ILE A 155 -23.71 -3.28 -10.98
N VAL A 156 -23.65 -4.58 -10.73
CA VAL A 156 -22.39 -5.35 -10.82
C VAL A 156 -21.85 -5.34 -12.24
N LEU A 157 -22.74 -5.54 -13.22
CA LEU A 157 -22.36 -5.51 -14.63
C LEU A 157 -21.87 -4.12 -15.03
N TRP A 158 -22.60 -3.07 -14.65
CA TRP A 158 -22.23 -1.68 -14.95
C TRP A 158 -20.87 -1.31 -14.36
N VAL A 159 -20.66 -1.59 -13.07
CA VAL A 159 -19.40 -1.32 -12.38
C VAL A 159 -18.25 -2.10 -13.02
N SER A 160 -18.48 -3.34 -13.44
CA SER A 160 -17.46 -4.20 -14.06
C SER A 160 -17.07 -3.72 -15.46
N LEU A 161 -18.03 -3.31 -16.28
CA LEU A 161 -17.79 -2.70 -17.59
C LEU A 161 -17.00 -1.40 -17.45
N LEU A 162 -17.42 -0.53 -16.52
CA LEU A 162 -16.72 0.72 -16.26
C LEU A 162 -15.34 0.49 -15.65
N ALA A 163 -15.12 -0.54 -14.83
CA ALA A 163 -13.80 -0.88 -14.30
C ALA A 163 -12.83 -1.28 -15.41
N ALA A 164 -13.26 -2.15 -16.34
CA ALA A 164 -12.49 -2.54 -17.51
C ALA A 164 -12.17 -1.32 -18.40
N TRP A 165 -13.18 -0.52 -18.75
CA TRP A 165 -12.98 0.72 -19.50
C TRP A 165 -12.02 1.69 -18.79
N ARG A 166 -12.20 1.90 -17.48
CA ARG A 166 -11.36 2.77 -16.65
C ARG A 166 -9.90 2.33 -16.71
N SER A 167 -9.63 1.05 -16.47
CA SER A 167 -8.26 0.54 -16.42
C SER A 167 -7.50 0.74 -17.74
N VAL A 168 -8.14 0.49 -18.89
CA VAL A 168 -7.53 0.65 -20.21
C VAL A 168 -7.25 2.12 -20.53
N ASN A 169 -8.22 3.01 -20.28
CA ASN A 169 -8.06 4.43 -20.59
C ASN A 169 -7.10 5.13 -19.63
N LEU A 170 -7.13 4.79 -18.35
CA LEU A 170 -6.20 5.32 -17.36
C LEU A 170 -4.76 4.96 -17.71
N LYS A 171 -4.51 3.71 -18.13
CA LYS A 171 -3.21 3.29 -18.64
C LYS A 171 -2.73 4.18 -19.80
N LYS A 172 -3.58 4.42 -20.80
CA LYS A 172 -3.25 5.28 -21.97
C LYS A 172 -2.92 6.73 -21.57
N ILE A 173 -3.66 7.30 -20.62
CA ILE A 173 -3.43 8.69 -20.15
C ILE A 173 -2.08 8.82 -19.45
N ILE A 174 -1.69 7.80 -18.69
CA ILE A 174 -0.43 7.78 -17.95
C ILE A 174 0.75 7.56 -18.90
N GLU A 175 0.63 6.61 -19.84
CA GLU A 175 1.68 6.34 -20.85
C GLU A 175 1.95 7.53 -21.77
N ARG A 176 0.96 8.41 -22.00
CA ARG A 176 1.10 9.65 -22.79
C ARG A 176 1.61 10.85 -21.99
N GLY A 177 1.77 10.73 -20.67
CA GLY A 177 2.16 11.85 -19.81
C GLY A 177 3.66 12.09 -19.72
N PRO A 178 4.10 13.33 -19.43
CA PRO A 178 5.50 13.61 -19.15
C PRO A 178 5.98 12.82 -17.91
N SER A 179 7.18 12.24 -17.99
CA SER A 179 7.70 11.26 -17.03
C SER A 179 8.02 11.80 -15.63
N LEU A 180 8.10 13.12 -15.44
CA LEU A 180 8.68 13.76 -14.26
C LEU A 180 7.67 14.34 -13.24
N GLU A 181 6.39 14.50 -13.61
CA GLU A 181 5.34 15.06 -12.73
C GLU A 181 4.46 14.00 -12.03
N TYR A 182 5.00 12.81 -11.79
CA TYR A 182 4.22 11.71 -11.20
C TYR A 182 4.47 11.61 -9.68
N ILE A 183 3.60 12.23 -8.88
CA ILE A 183 3.61 12.17 -7.39
C ILE A 183 2.29 11.50 -6.94
N PRO A 184 2.26 10.67 -5.88
CA PRO A 184 2.06 9.22 -5.96
C PRO A 184 0.59 8.81 -5.75
N TYR A 185 0.15 7.87 -6.58
CA TYR A 185 -1.14 7.19 -6.55
C TYR A 185 -1.32 6.30 -5.31
N VAL A 186 -2.01 6.84 -4.31
CA VAL A 186 -2.58 6.02 -3.21
C VAL A 186 -3.86 5.29 -3.69
N ASP A 187 -4.41 5.65 -4.85
CA ASP A 187 -5.71 5.18 -5.32
C ASP A 187 -5.68 3.95 -6.25
N PHE A 188 -4.56 3.53 -6.86
CA PHE A 188 -4.57 2.30 -7.67
C PHE A 188 -4.93 1.07 -6.85
N TRP A 189 -4.46 1.02 -5.60
CA TRP A 189 -4.81 -0.05 -4.67
C TRP A 189 -6.28 -0.01 -4.29
N ALA A 190 -6.85 1.20 -4.18
CA ALA A 190 -8.28 1.38 -3.94
C ALA A 190 -9.09 0.92 -5.17
N LEU A 191 -8.67 1.28 -6.39
CA LEU A 191 -9.28 0.82 -7.64
C LEU A 191 -9.20 -0.71 -7.80
N GLN A 192 -8.04 -1.33 -7.54
CA GLN A 192 -7.92 -2.79 -7.57
C GLN A 192 -8.78 -3.47 -6.49
N ARG A 193 -8.94 -2.83 -5.32
CA ARG A 193 -9.80 -3.35 -4.25
C ARG A 193 -11.27 -3.26 -4.65
N LEU A 194 -11.69 -2.15 -5.27
CA LEU A 194 -13.03 -2.00 -5.83
C LEU A 194 -13.34 -3.10 -6.83
N ASP A 195 -12.45 -3.36 -7.77
CA ASP A 195 -12.61 -4.44 -8.76
C ASP A 195 -12.66 -5.82 -8.09
N SER A 196 -11.92 -6.00 -6.98
CA SER A 196 -11.97 -7.25 -6.20
C SER A 196 -13.30 -7.43 -5.47
N TYR A 197 -13.97 -6.35 -5.05
CA TYR A 197 -15.31 -6.44 -4.46
C TYR A 197 -16.34 -6.96 -5.45
N ASN A 198 -16.24 -6.62 -6.74
CA ASN A 198 -17.12 -7.19 -7.77
C ASN A 198 -16.90 -8.71 -7.92
N ILE A 199 -15.66 -9.19 -7.81
CA ILE A 199 -15.37 -10.64 -7.83
C ILE A 199 -15.99 -11.32 -6.59
N ILE A 200 -15.88 -10.70 -5.41
CA ILE A 200 -16.52 -11.19 -4.19
C ILE A 200 -18.04 -11.22 -4.33
N PHE A 201 -18.63 -10.24 -5.02
CA PHE A 201 -20.06 -10.20 -5.30
C PHE A 201 -20.54 -11.45 -6.07
N VAL A 202 -19.78 -11.86 -7.08
CA VAL A 202 -20.04 -13.10 -7.85
C VAL A 202 -19.81 -14.35 -6.99
N ALA A 203 -18.78 -14.36 -6.14
CA ALA A 203 -18.55 -15.49 -5.25
C ALA A 203 -19.70 -15.67 -4.23
N VAL A 204 -20.20 -14.56 -3.70
CA VAL A 204 -21.36 -14.52 -2.79
C VAL A 204 -22.66 -14.93 -3.49
N SER A 205 -22.76 -14.79 -4.82
CA SER A 205 -23.95 -15.19 -5.56
C SER A 205 -24.03 -16.69 -5.84
N LEU A 206 -22.94 -17.45 -5.69
CA LEU A 206 -22.89 -18.89 -5.98
C LEU A 206 -24.01 -19.71 -5.28
N PRO A 207 -24.41 -19.45 -4.03
CA PRO A 207 -25.53 -20.16 -3.41
C PRO A 207 -26.87 -19.98 -4.14
N MET A 208 -27.06 -18.92 -4.93
CA MET A 208 -28.25 -18.78 -5.78
C MET A 208 -28.33 -19.82 -6.90
N LEU A 209 -27.24 -20.53 -7.21
CA LEU A 209 -27.30 -21.66 -8.15
C LEU A 209 -28.33 -22.69 -7.75
N VAL A 210 -28.57 -22.87 -6.44
CA VAL A 210 -29.60 -23.79 -5.94
C VAL A 210 -31.00 -23.41 -6.43
N THR A 211 -31.25 -22.12 -6.67
CA THR A 211 -32.53 -21.63 -7.20
C THR A 211 -32.67 -21.70 -8.71
N THR A 212 -31.55 -21.83 -9.44
CA THR A 212 -31.56 -21.88 -10.90
C THR A 212 -31.28 -23.28 -11.45
N TRP A 213 -30.75 -24.21 -10.63
CA TRP A 213 -30.21 -25.50 -11.09
C TRP A 213 -31.22 -26.38 -11.85
N GLN A 214 -32.51 -26.23 -11.55
CA GLN A 214 -33.57 -26.98 -12.24
C GLN A 214 -33.71 -26.58 -13.72
N ASP A 215 -33.23 -25.40 -14.10
CA ASP A 215 -33.31 -24.88 -15.44
C ASP A 215 -31.91 -24.65 -16.01
N ARG A 216 -31.66 -25.32 -17.14
CA ARG A 216 -30.37 -25.30 -17.82
C ARG A 216 -30.04 -23.91 -18.36
N LEU A 217 -31.02 -23.17 -18.87
CA LEU A 217 -30.82 -21.85 -19.44
C LEU A 217 -30.52 -20.82 -18.35
N PHE A 218 -31.25 -20.82 -17.24
CA PHE A 218 -30.93 -19.95 -16.10
C PHE A 218 -29.57 -20.26 -15.49
N THR A 219 -29.26 -21.55 -15.31
CA THR A 219 -27.96 -21.98 -14.78
C THR A 219 -26.82 -21.57 -15.71
N LEU A 220 -26.97 -21.77 -17.02
CA LEU A 220 -25.98 -21.36 -18.01
C LEU A 220 -25.81 -19.84 -18.04
N ALA A 221 -26.91 -19.08 -18.04
CA ALA A 221 -26.89 -17.62 -18.02
C ALA A 221 -26.18 -17.09 -16.75
N PHE A 222 -26.43 -17.70 -15.60
CA PHE A 222 -25.74 -17.38 -14.35
C PHE A 222 -24.23 -17.62 -14.46
N PHE A 223 -23.80 -18.77 -15.00
CA PHE A 223 -22.38 -19.06 -15.20
C PHE A 223 -21.71 -18.12 -16.20
N ILE A 224 -22.36 -17.82 -17.33
CA ILE A 224 -21.83 -16.91 -18.35
C ILE A 224 -21.71 -15.50 -17.78
N GLY A 225 -22.77 -14.97 -17.15
CA GLY A 225 -22.78 -13.62 -16.57
C GLY A 225 -21.78 -13.49 -15.41
N GLY A 226 -21.73 -14.48 -14.52
CA GLY A 226 -20.77 -14.53 -13.43
C GLY A 226 -19.32 -14.61 -13.92
N SER A 227 -19.03 -15.51 -14.86
CA SER A 227 -17.69 -15.67 -15.44
C SER A 227 -17.26 -14.44 -16.21
N GLY A 228 -18.14 -13.85 -17.02
CA GLY A 228 -17.88 -12.60 -17.75
C GLY A 228 -17.53 -11.46 -16.80
N THR A 229 -18.28 -11.32 -15.70
CA THR A 229 -18.00 -10.34 -14.65
C THR A 229 -16.62 -10.58 -14.02
N VAL A 230 -16.30 -11.83 -13.65
CA VAL A 230 -14.99 -12.18 -13.07
C VAL A 230 -13.86 -11.87 -14.05
N VAL A 231 -14.00 -12.24 -15.32
CA VAL A 231 -13.00 -11.99 -16.37
C VAL A 231 -12.77 -10.50 -16.58
N LEU A 232 -13.83 -9.68 -16.69
CA LEU A 232 -13.71 -8.22 -16.84
C LEU A 232 -12.93 -7.59 -15.68
N ASN A 233 -13.24 -7.97 -14.45
CA ASN A 233 -12.55 -7.44 -13.27
C ASN A 233 -11.11 -7.95 -13.15
N LEU A 234 -10.85 -9.22 -13.49
CA LEU A 234 -9.47 -9.74 -13.55
C LEU A 234 -8.64 -9.04 -14.62
N LEU A 235 -9.20 -8.77 -15.79
CA LEU A 235 -8.56 -7.99 -16.85
C LEU A 235 -8.30 -6.55 -16.42
N SER A 236 -9.25 -5.93 -15.72
CA SER A 236 -9.06 -4.59 -15.14
C SER A 236 -7.91 -4.57 -14.14
N ILE A 237 -7.89 -5.50 -13.18
CA ILE A 237 -6.81 -5.63 -12.19
C ILE A 237 -5.48 -5.90 -12.87
N ALA A 238 -5.43 -6.79 -13.86
CA ALA A 238 -4.22 -7.10 -14.62
C ALA A 238 -3.69 -5.87 -15.36
N THR A 239 -4.58 -5.08 -15.95
CA THR A 239 -4.23 -3.82 -16.64
C THR A 239 -3.69 -2.80 -15.66
N LEU A 240 -4.38 -2.57 -14.53
CA LEU A 240 -3.93 -1.65 -13.48
C LEU A 240 -2.57 -2.05 -12.89
N ARG A 241 -2.26 -3.34 -12.81
CA ARG A 241 -0.95 -3.83 -12.32
C ARG A 241 0.20 -3.58 -13.29
N ARG A 242 -0.09 -3.35 -14.57
CA ARG A 242 0.92 -2.99 -15.59
C ARG A 242 1.21 -1.50 -15.64
N ILE A 243 0.41 -0.67 -14.98
CA ILE A 243 0.65 0.77 -14.89
C ILE A 243 1.78 1.00 -13.88
N PRO A 244 2.93 1.58 -14.28
CA PRO A 244 3.98 1.94 -13.34
C PRO A 244 3.47 3.05 -12.43
N TRP A 245 3.41 2.79 -11.12
CA TRP A 245 2.96 3.77 -10.14
C TRP A 245 4.09 4.74 -9.71
N LEU A 246 5.29 4.55 -10.25
CA LEU A 246 6.48 5.40 -10.07
C LEU A 246 6.94 5.96 -11.42
N PRO A 247 7.50 7.19 -11.46
CA PRO A 247 8.30 7.65 -12.60
C PRO A 247 9.33 6.62 -13.02
N SER A 248 9.64 6.50 -14.32
CA SER A 248 10.64 5.55 -14.84
C SER A 248 11.96 5.63 -14.10
N HIS A 249 12.53 6.83 -13.95
CA HIS A 249 13.80 7.03 -13.23
C HIS A 249 13.76 6.59 -11.76
N VAL A 250 12.62 6.76 -11.08
CA VAL A 250 12.43 6.31 -9.69
C VAL A 250 12.22 4.80 -9.63
N TYR A 251 11.49 4.25 -10.59
CA TYR A 251 11.27 2.82 -10.76
C TYR A 251 12.61 2.10 -10.97
N ASP A 252 13.42 2.57 -11.91
CA ASP A 252 14.75 2.05 -12.21
C ASP A 252 15.66 2.10 -10.98
N LEU A 253 15.61 3.20 -10.23
CA LEU A 253 16.38 3.36 -9.01
C LEU A 253 15.94 2.37 -7.93
N ALA A 254 14.64 2.17 -7.73
CA ALA A 254 14.11 1.21 -6.76
C ALA A 254 14.36 -0.26 -7.17
N GLU A 255 14.29 -0.55 -8.47
CA GLU A 255 14.52 -1.89 -9.01
C GLU A 255 15.99 -2.28 -8.92
N ASN A 256 16.90 -1.41 -9.36
CA ASN A 256 18.31 -1.75 -9.51
C ASN A 256 19.14 -1.54 -8.24
N SER A 257 18.75 -0.65 -7.33
CA SER A 257 19.52 -0.38 -6.11
C SER A 257 19.49 -1.55 -5.12
N LYS A 258 20.63 -1.89 -4.53
CA LYS A 258 20.76 -2.99 -3.54
C LYS A 258 20.50 -2.56 -2.09
N PHE A 259 20.69 -1.29 -1.77
CA PHE A 259 20.62 -0.82 -0.39
C PHE A 259 19.71 0.39 -0.28
N ALA A 260 19.09 0.51 0.89
CA ALA A 260 18.29 1.65 1.28
C ALA A 260 18.61 2.03 2.73
N TYR A 261 18.35 3.29 3.08
CA TYR A 261 18.55 3.84 4.40
C TYR A 261 17.20 4.09 5.05
N VAL A 262 16.91 3.29 6.08
CA VAL A 262 15.65 3.30 6.83
C VAL A 262 15.80 4.20 8.04
N GLY A 263 15.07 5.31 8.05
CA GLY A 263 14.83 6.15 9.21
C GLY A 263 13.58 5.72 9.96
N THR A 264 13.72 5.44 11.24
CA THR A 264 12.67 5.14 12.20
C THR A 264 12.77 6.08 13.39
N SER A 265 11.74 6.18 14.22
CA SER A 265 11.77 6.98 15.43
C SER A 265 11.14 6.24 16.61
N ASP A 266 11.65 6.51 17.81
CA ASP A 266 11.02 6.13 19.08
C ASP A 266 10.60 7.43 19.80
N GLY A 267 9.33 7.80 19.62
CA GLY A 267 8.87 9.18 19.87
C GLY A 267 9.65 10.16 18.98
N ARG A 268 10.40 11.07 19.61
CA ARG A 268 11.26 12.06 18.93
C ARG A 268 12.72 11.60 18.78
N ASN A 269 13.08 10.38 19.18
CA ASN A 269 14.46 9.89 19.04
C ASN A 269 14.66 9.28 17.65
N PRO A 270 15.44 9.89 16.73
CA PRO A 270 15.69 9.33 15.41
C PRO A 270 16.62 8.11 15.47
N HIS A 271 16.49 7.26 14.47
CA HIS A 271 17.33 6.09 14.28
C HIS A 271 17.40 5.75 12.80
N ILE A 272 18.60 5.75 12.23
CA ILE A 272 18.83 5.39 10.83
C ILE A 272 19.55 4.07 10.73
N THR A 273 19.17 3.23 9.77
CA THR A 273 19.93 2.02 9.48
C THR A 273 19.88 1.66 8.00
N PRO A 274 21.01 1.23 7.44
CA PRO A 274 21.06 0.65 6.12
C PRO A 274 20.42 -0.74 6.12
N VAL A 275 19.67 -1.05 5.06
CA VAL A 275 18.99 -2.34 4.86
C VAL A 275 19.13 -2.79 3.41
N SER A 276 19.19 -4.11 3.20
CA SER A 276 18.91 -4.67 1.89
C SER A 276 17.41 -4.70 1.66
N PHE A 277 16.98 -4.40 0.43
CA PHE A 277 15.57 -4.32 0.10
C PHE A 277 15.26 -4.93 -1.27
N VAL A 278 14.00 -5.23 -1.50
CA VAL A 278 13.49 -5.66 -2.81
C VAL A 278 12.31 -4.81 -3.19
N PHE A 279 12.12 -4.65 -4.49
CA PHE A 279 10.97 -4.01 -5.09
C PHE A 279 10.34 -5.01 -6.05
N ASP A 280 9.03 -5.24 -5.96
CA ASP A 280 8.32 -6.23 -6.79
C ASP A 280 7.57 -5.63 -7.98
N GLY A 281 7.85 -4.36 -8.28
CA GLY A 281 7.14 -3.49 -9.22
C GLY A 281 6.01 -2.69 -8.56
N LEU A 282 5.51 -3.13 -7.41
CA LEU A 282 4.37 -2.51 -6.71
C LEU A 282 4.69 -2.12 -5.27
N ARG A 283 5.51 -2.92 -4.59
CA ARG A 283 5.77 -2.85 -3.15
C ARG A 283 7.25 -2.98 -2.89
N MET A 284 7.72 -2.18 -1.92
CA MET A 284 9.08 -2.28 -1.42
C MET A 284 9.08 -3.05 -0.11
N PHE A 285 10.00 -3.99 0.01
CA PHE A 285 10.16 -4.80 1.20
C PHE A 285 11.59 -4.80 1.69
N PHE A 286 11.76 -4.80 3.00
CA PHE A 286 13.03 -5.17 3.63
C PHE A 286 12.78 -6.23 4.69
N MET A 287 13.81 -7.04 4.98
CA MET A 287 13.77 -8.00 6.09
C MET A 287 14.64 -7.50 7.21
N THR A 288 14.17 -7.66 8.45
CA THR A 288 14.97 -7.28 9.62
C THR A 288 14.85 -8.30 10.73
N SER A 289 15.77 -8.23 11.70
CA SER A 289 15.74 -9.11 12.86
C SER A 289 14.57 -8.75 13.78
N ILE A 290 13.93 -9.76 14.36
CA ILE A 290 12.88 -9.58 15.38
C ILE A 290 13.42 -8.85 16.62
N ALA A 291 14.71 -8.98 16.92
CA ALA A 291 15.35 -8.30 18.04
C ALA A 291 15.79 -6.85 17.72
N SER A 292 15.62 -6.38 16.47
CA SER A 292 16.20 -5.11 16.03
C SER A 292 15.52 -3.89 16.64
N LYS A 293 16.30 -2.85 16.96
CA LYS A 293 15.78 -1.54 17.41
C LYS A 293 14.80 -0.94 16.40
N LYS A 294 15.06 -1.10 15.09
CA LYS A 294 14.17 -0.58 14.04
C LYS A 294 12.79 -1.23 14.06
N LEU A 295 12.69 -2.54 14.36
CA LEU A 295 11.39 -3.20 14.48
C LEU A 295 10.62 -2.65 15.68
N LYS A 296 11.27 -2.56 16.85
CA LYS A 296 10.66 -1.96 18.06
C LYS A 296 10.17 -0.54 17.80
N ASN A 297 10.96 0.27 17.10
CA ASN A 297 10.56 1.62 16.70
C ASN A 297 9.32 1.60 15.79
N ILE A 298 9.30 0.73 14.76
CA ILE A 298 8.17 0.61 13.82
C ILE A 298 6.89 0.13 14.52
N GLU A 299 7.00 -0.74 15.53
CA GLU A 299 5.86 -1.20 16.32
C GLU A 299 5.24 -0.09 17.16
N ARG A 300 6.05 0.83 17.68
CA ARG A 300 5.60 2.00 18.45
C ARG A 300 5.13 3.14 17.56
N ASN A 301 5.85 3.39 16.48
CA ASN A 301 5.54 4.42 15.50
C ASN A 301 5.73 3.84 14.09
N PRO A 302 4.64 3.56 13.36
CA PRO A 302 4.74 2.95 12.03
C PRO A 302 5.29 3.93 10.99
N ARG A 303 5.48 5.22 11.30
CA ARG A 303 6.05 6.20 10.37
C ARG A 303 7.50 5.87 10.03
N ILE A 304 7.82 5.91 8.75
CA ILE A 304 9.14 5.54 8.23
C ILE A 304 9.60 6.51 7.14
N SER A 305 10.92 6.65 7.06
CA SER A 305 11.64 7.30 5.98
C SER A 305 12.50 6.24 5.30
N PHE A 306 12.34 6.05 4.00
CA PHE A 306 13.03 5.02 3.25
C PHE A 306 13.75 5.66 2.06
N LEU A 307 15.06 5.90 2.20
CA LEU A 307 15.88 6.53 1.18
C LEU A 307 16.58 5.45 0.35
N VAL A 308 16.39 5.47 -0.96
CA VAL A 308 17.21 4.71 -1.91
C VAL A 308 18.18 5.69 -2.57
N ASP A 309 19.46 5.36 -2.51
CA ASP A 309 20.52 6.23 -3.00
C ASP A 309 21.43 5.48 -3.97
N ALA A 310 21.65 6.04 -5.15
CA ALA A 310 22.63 5.56 -6.12
C ALA A 310 23.68 6.65 -6.36
N ARG A 311 24.92 6.26 -6.09
CA ARG A 311 26.08 7.14 -6.19
C ARG A 311 27.03 6.66 -7.26
N ASP A 312 27.47 7.60 -8.08
CA ASP A 312 28.51 7.41 -9.07
C ASP A 312 29.84 7.94 -8.46
N PRO A 313 30.84 7.06 -8.25
CA PRO A 313 32.10 7.46 -7.65
C PRO A 313 32.97 8.33 -8.57
N GLU A 314 32.74 8.29 -9.88
CA GLU A 314 33.52 9.02 -10.88
C GLU A 314 32.88 10.35 -11.24
N ASN A 315 31.55 10.37 -11.38
CA ASN A 315 30.80 11.56 -11.74
C ASN A 315 29.69 11.92 -10.74
N ILE A 316 29.95 12.93 -9.91
CA ILE A 316 29.00 13.41 -8.89
C ILE A 316 27.69 13.92 -9.53
N ALA A 317 27.69 14.38 -10.79
CA ALA A 317 26.48 14.83 -11.47
C ALA A 317 25.45 13.70 -11.68
N ASN A 318 25.91 12.45 -11.81
CA ASN A 318 25.07 11.26 -12.01
C ASN A 318 24.41 10.75 -10.73
N ASN A 319 24.66 11.42 -9.60
CA ASN A 319 24.12 11.04 -8.31
C ASN A 319 22.61 11.25 -8.25
N ARG A 320 21.88 10.19 -7.93
CA ARG A 320 20.41 10.19 -7.88
C ARG A 320 19.92 9.54 -6.60
N ALA A 321 18.89 10.13 -6.01
CA ALA A 321 18.31 9.61 -4.78
C ALA A 321 16.80 9.76 -4.79
N VAL A 322 16.11 8.81 -4.16
CA VAL A 322 14.67 8.91 -3.90
C VAL A 322 14.38 8.63 -2.44
N LEU A 323 13.64 9.54 -1.81
CA LEU A 323 13.12 9.36 -0.47
C LEU A 323 11.62 9.04 -0.52
N PHE A 324 11.28 7.89 0.03
CA PHE A 324 9.90 7.47 0.29
C PHE A 324 9.55 7.76 1.75
N VAL A 325 8.59 8.65 1.97
CA VAL A 325 8.04 8.98 3.30
C VAL A 325 6.66 8.36 3.42
N GLY A 326 6.43 7.60 4.48
CA GLY A 326 5.14 6.94 4.68
C GLY A 326 5.09 6.10 5.94
N SER A 327 4.45 4.92 5.84
CA SER A 327 4.31 3.99 6.96
C SER A 327 4.86 2.60 6.62
N ALA A 328 5.33 1.87 7.62
CA ALA A 328 5.73 0.48 7.50
C ALA A 328 4.63 -0.47 7.97
N ARG A 329 4.44 -1.59 7.27
CA ARG A 329 3.62 -2.72 7.73
C ARG A 329 4.52 -3.90 8.07
N VAL A 330 4.34 -4.46 9.26
CA VAL A 330 5.01 -5.67 9.74
C VAL A 330 4.14 -6.88 9.43
N TYR A 331 4.69 -7.90 8.76
CA TYR A 331 3.97 -9.16 8.51
C TYR A 331 4.26 -10.18 9.62
N ARG A 332 3.22 -10.63 10.31
CA ARG A 332 3.28 -11.61 11.40
C ARG A 332 2.70 -12.97 11.00
N LEU A 333 2.72 -13.92 11.94
CA LEU A 333 2.15 -15.25 11.75
C LEU A 333 0.67 -15.21 11.35
N GLN A 334 -0.11 -14.31 11.96
CA GLN A 334 -1.53 -14.10 11.62
C GLN A 334 -1.76 -13.63 10.17
N ASP A 335 -0.76 -12.99 9.55
CA ASP A 335 -0.87 -12.54 8.15
C ASP A 335 -0.65 -13.69 7.16
N LEU A 336 -0.14 -14.86 7.58
CA LEU A 336 0.10 -15.97 6.64
C LEU A 336 -1.19 -16.37 5.93
N LEU A 337 -2.30 -16.54 6.65
CA LEU A 337 -3.54 -17.04 6.07
C LEU A 337 -4.04 -16.15 4.92
N THR A 338 -3.90 -14.83 5.03
CA THR A 338 -4.47 -13.88 4.06
C THR A 338 -3.45 -13.26 3.12
N LYS A 339 -2.15 -13.34 3.42
CA LYS A 339 -1.07 -12.66 2.67
C LYS A 339 0.08 -13.58 2.25
N LEU A 340 -0.12 -14.90 2.33
CA LEU A 340 0.84 -15.90 1.87
C LEU A 340 1.44 -15.60 0.49
N PRO A 341 0.65 -15.24 -0.54
CA PRO A 341 1.19 -15.02 -1.88
C PRO A 341 2.16 -13.84 -1.96
N ILE A 342 1.91 -12.78 -1.19
CA ILE A 342 2.76 -11.59 -1.11
C ILE A 342 4.09 -11.94 -0.45
N MET A 343 4.04 -12.66 0.67
CA MET A 343 5.24 -13.06 1.41
C MET A 343 6.12 -14.00 0.59
N PHE A 344 5.53 -14.97 -0.11
CA PHE A 344 6.25 -15.86 -1.01
C PHE A 344 6.89 -15.11 -2.19
N ARG A 345 6.17 -14.17 -2.80
CA ARG A 345 6.71 -13.33 -3.89
C ARG A 345 7.91 -12.51 -3.40
N ALA A 346 7.79 -11.82 -2.27
CA ALA A 346 8.88 -11.05 -1.68
C ALA A 346 10.11 -11.94 -1.42
N ARG A 347 9.93 -13.12 -0.82
CA ARG A 347 11.01 -14.08 -0.57
C ARG A 347 11.69 -14.53 -1.87
N ARG A 348 10.92 -14.84 -2.92
CA ARG A 348 11.45 -15.24 -4.23
C ARG A 348 12.32 -14.14 -4.83
N ILE A 349 11.90 -12.89 -4.74
CA ILE A 349 12.66 -11.74 -5.26
C ILE A 349 13.93 -11.53 -4.45
N PHE A 350 13.90 -11.67 -3.12
CA PHE A 350 15.12 -11.62 -2.30
C PHE A 350 16.16 -12.64 -2.75
N MET A 351 15.74 -13.89 -3.01
CA MET A 351 16.68 -14.92 -3.46
C MET A 351 17.27 -14.63 -4.85
N ARG A 352 16.49 -13.99 -5.74
CA ARG A 352 16.96 -13.60 -7.08
C ARG A 352 17.87 -12.37 -7.08
N LYS A 353 17.53 -11.34 -6.28
CA LYS A 353 18.28 -10.09 -6.19
C LYS A 353 19.57 -10.24 -5.38
N TYR A 354 19.60 -11.17 -4.41
CA TYR A 354 20.75 -11.42 -3.55
C TYR A 354 21.13 -12.92 -3.50
N PRO A 355 21.53 -13.53 -4.63
CA PRO A 355 21.79 -14.96 -4.71
C PRO A 355 22.98 -15.38 -3.84
N GLU A 356 24.10 -14.66 -3.91
CA GLU A 356 25.30 -14.95 -3.10
C GLU A 356 25.07 -14.74 -1.61
N TYR A 357 24.36 -13.67 -1.23
CA TYR A 357 23.95 -13.40 0.15
C TYR A 357 23.16 -14.58 0.70
N THR A 358 22.15 -15.04 -0.04
CA THR A 358 21.28 -16.13 0.38
C THR A 358 22.05 -17.45 0.51
N ARG A 359 22.94 -17.75 -0.44
CA ARG A 359 23.78 -18.96 -0.43
C ARG A 359 24.72 -18.98 0.79
N ARG A 360 25.50 -17.91 1.03
CA ARG A 360 26.44 -17.86 2.17
C ARG A 360 25.73 -17.95 3.51
N TYR A 361 24.66 -17.19 3.72
CA TYR A 361 23.91 -17.25 4.99
C TYR A 361 23.26 -18.61 5.25
N LYS A 362 22.97 -19.39 4.19
CA LYS A 362 22.50 -20.77 4.31
C LYS A 362 23.64 -21.72 4.68
N GLN A 363 24.81 -21.58 4.04
CA GLN A 363 26.00 -22.41 4.31
C GLN A 363 26.56 -22.16 5.71
N GLU A 364 26.62 -20.90 6.15
CA GLU A 364 27.18 -20.51 7.45
C GLU A 364 26.13 -20.44 8.57
N LYS A 365 24.91 -20.93 8.35
CA LYS A 365 23.79 -20.78 9.30
C LYS A 365 24.14 -21.20 10.73
N ALA A 366 24.89 -22.29 10.89
CA ALA A 366 25.32 -22.79 12.20
C ALA A 366 26.30 -21.86 12.94
N LYS A 367 27.09 -21.07 12.19
CA LYS A 367 28.08 -20.12 12.73
C LYS A 367 27.46 -18.74 13.01
N LEU A 368 26.24 -18.48 12.53
CA LEU A 368 25.58 -17.18 12.65
C LEU A 368 24.78 -17.07 13.95
N PRO A 369 24.87 -15.93 14.68
CA PRO A 369 23.98 -15.66 15.79
C PRO A 369 22.51 -15.73 15.36
N LYS A 370 21.60 -16.12 16.27
CA LYS A 370 20.16 -16.26 15.96
C LYS A 370 19.58 -15.02 15.27
N ALA A 371 20.00 -13.81 15.65
CA ALA A 371 19.54 -12.55 15.05
C ALA A 371 19.92 -12.36 13.57
N TRP A 372 20.95 -13.08 13.09
CA TRP A 372 21.47 -12.99 11.73
C TRP A 372 20.97 -14.08 10.78
N GLN A 373 20.39 -15.16 11.31
CA GLN A 373 19.81 -16.23 10.50
C GLN A 373 18.71 -15.68 9.58
N LEU A 374 18.39 -16.42 8.50
CA LEU A 374 17.36 -16.04 7.51
C LEU A 374 16.05 -16.82 7.68
N THR A 375 15.82 -17.40 8.87
CA THR A 375 14.59 -18.14 9.18
C THR A 375 13.41 -17.18 9.29
N PRO A 376 12.43 -17.25 8.36
CA PRO A 376 11.27 -16.36 8.40
C PRO A 376 10.51 -16.51 9.70
N LEU A 377 10.03 -15.39 10.24
CA LEU A 377 9.20 -15.26 11.44
C LEU A 377 9.79 -15.80 12.75
N VAL A 378 10.97 -16.44 12.70
CA VAL A 378 11.74 -16.86 13.88
C VAL A 378 12.88 -15.88 14.15
N SER A 379 13.69 -15.60 13.12
CA SER A 379 14.79 -14.62 13.22
C SER A 379 14.54 -13.38 12.39
N ARG A 380 13.85 -13.51 11.24
CA ARG A 380 13.58 -12.42 10.32
C ARG A 380 12.11 -12.15 10.12
N ILE A 381 11.73 -10.89 10.21
CA ILE A 381 10.39 -10.41 9.88
C ILE A 381 10.41 -9.59 8.60
N LEU A 382 9.36 -9.75 7.79
CA LEU A 382 9.17 -9.01 6.55
C LEU A 382 8.46 -7.69 6.85
N ILE A 383 9.01 -6.60 6.34
CA ILE A 383 8.44 -5.25 6.47
C ILE A 383 8.16 -4.71 5.07
N GLU A 384 6.94 -4.23 4.86
CA GLU A 384 6.51 -3.52 3.64
C GLU A 384 6.51 -2.01 3.87
N ILE A 385 7.04 -1.26 2.91
CA ILE A 385 6.97 0.20 2.90
C ILE A 385 5.71 0.63 2.14
N LYS A 386 4.89 1.46 2.79
CA LYS A 386 3.71 2.11 2.21
C LYS A 386 3.97 3.62 2.08
N PRO A 387 4.52 4.07 0.94
CA PRO A 387 4.82 5.48 0.73
C PRO A 387 3.53 6.30 0.67
N ARG A 388 3.61 7.53 1.18
CA ARG A 388 2.58 8.57 1.07
C ARG A 388 3.10 9.81 0.36
N LYS A 389 4.40 10.08 0.47
CA LYS A 389 5.10 11.16 -0.21
C LYS A 389 6.42 10.60 -0.76
N ILE A 390 6.78 11.05 -1.96
CA ILE A 390 8.04 10.70 -2.63
C ILE A 390 8.77 12.01 -2.91
N VAL A 391 10.06 12.05 -2.62
CA VAL A 391 10.95 13.16 -2.96
C VAL A 391 12.07 12.59 -3.80
N TYR A 392 12.24 13.09 -5.02
CA TYR A 392 13.28 12.66 -5.93
C TYR A 392 14.30 13.78 -6.11
N TRP A 393 15.58 13.45 -6.00
CA TRP A 393 16.69 14.34 -6.33
C TRP A 393 17.29 13.86 -7.66
N LYS A 394 17.14 14.70 -8.69
CA LYS A 394 17.65 14.46 -10.04
C LYS A 394 19.13 14.85 -10.12
N GLU A 395 19.80 14.27 -11.11
CA GLU A 395 21.09 14.68 -11.64
C GLU A 395 21.14 16.20 -11.87
N VAL A 396 22.29 16.79 -11.57
CA VAL A 396 22.53 18.23 -11.73
C VAL A 396 23.53 18.40 -12.86
N GLU A 397 23.18 19.20 -13.87
CA GLU A 397 24.15 19.69 -14.84
C GLU A 397 25.09 20.67 -14.14
N LEU A 398 26.30 20.20 -13.83
CA LEU A 398 27.34 21.05 -13.30
C LEU A 398 28.04 21.77 -14.47
N PRO A 399 28.25 23.10 -14.41
CA PRO A 399 29.21 23.76 -15.28
C PRO A 399 30.58 23.09 -15.08
N ALA A 400 31.40 23.03 -16.14
CA ALA A 400 32.75 22.47 -16.07
C ALA A 400 33.61 23.27 -15.07
N ILE A 401 33.62 22.86 -13.80
CA ILE A 401 34.48 23.44 -12.77
C ILE A 401 35.71 22.54 -12.66
N GLN A 402 36.86 23.11 -13.01
CA GLN A 402 38.16 22.47 -12.82
C GLN A 402 38.39 22.31 -11.30
N LYS A 403 38.65 21.06 -10.87
CA LYS A 403 38.84 20.71 -9.45
C LYS A 403 40.01 21.49 -8.84
N PRO A 404 39.85 22.24 -7.74
CA PRO A 404 40.91 22.35 -6.76
C PRO A 404 40.90 21.06 -5.94
N ILE A 405 41.96 20.24 -6.07
CA ILE A 405 42.23 19.18 -5.10
C ILE A 405 42.78 19.87 -3.86
N LEU A 406 41.90 20.26 -2.93
CA LEU A 406 42.36 20.66 -1.61
C LEU A 406 42.89 19.42 -0.88
N PRO A 407 44.15 19.42 -0.39
CA PRO A 407 44.67 18.33 0.41
C PRO A 407 43.82 18.17 1.67
N ARG A 408 43.50 16.92 2.02
CA ARG A 408 42.79 16.62 3.26
C ARG A 408 43.66 17.05 4.45
N PRO A 409 43.10 17.72 5.48
CA PRO A 409 43.84 17.93 6.72
C PRO A 409 44.27 16.57 7.28
N ALA A 410 45.51 16.50 7.76
CA ALA A 410 46.05 15.30 8.40
C ALA A 410 45.19 14.95 9.64
N PRO A 411 44.95 13.66 9.92
CA PRO A 411 44.16 13.27 11.07
C PRO A 411 44.82 13.78 12.36
N SER A 412 44.09 14.57 13.14
CA SER A 412 44.48 14.97 14.49
C SER A 412 44.56 13.71 15.37
N LEU A 413 45.75 13.45 15.95
CA LEU A 413 46.09 12.16 16.56
C LEU A 413 45.42 11.89 17.92
N ASN A 414 44.56 12.80 18.42
CA ASN A 414 43.85 12.63 19.68
C ASN A 414 42.54 11.84 19.48
N VAL A 415 42.66 10.61 18.99
CA VAL A 415 41.49 9.80 18.62
C VAL A 415 40.95 9.04 19.85
N ARG A 416 39.92 9.59 20.52
CA ARG A 416 39.11 8.89 21.55
C ARG A 416 38.21 7.76 20.99
N ILE A 417 38.39 7.36 19.72
CA ILE A 417 37.54 6.45 18.95
C ILE A 417 38.40 5.34 18.33
N PRO A 418 37.94 4.08 18.23
CA PRO A 418 38.72 3.03 17.57
C PRO A 418 39.13 3.39 16.13
N LYS A 419 40.37 3.07 15.77
CA LYS A 419 40.98 3.40 14.47
C LYS A 419 40.12 2.98 13.27
N HIS A 420 39.44 1.83 13.36
CA HIS A 420 38.59 1.33 12.27
C HIS A 420 37.33 2.17 12.05
N MET A 421 36.69 2.67 13.11
CA MET A 421 35.54 3.58 13.00
C MET A 421 35.96 4.95 12.47
N HIS A 422 37.07 5.49 12.99
CA HIS A 422 37.66 6.74 12.53
C HIS A 422 37.98 6.68 11.03
N LYS A 423 38.58 5.57 10.58
CA LYS A 423 38.87 5.34 9.15
C LYS A 423 37.61 5.40 8.28
N ILE A 424 36.51 4.77 8.68
CA ILE A 424 35.25 4.81 7.91
C ILE A 424 34.74 6.25 7.80
N LEU A 425 34.69 6.98 8.91
CA LEU A 425 34.21 8.36 8.91
C LEU A 425 35.10 9.30 8.09
N MET A 426 36.42 9.07 8.05
CA MET A 426 37.36 9.85 7.24
C MET A 426 37.37 9.47 5.76
N GLN A 427 37.06 8.22 5.42
CA GLN A 427 37.09 7.73 4.03
C GLN A 427 35.79 8.02 3.30
N SER A 428 34.64 7.84 3.96
CA SER A 428 33.33 8.10 3.37
C SER A 428 33.12 9.61 3.16
N ARG A 429 32.72 9.99 1.94
CA ARG A 429 32.43 11.40 1.58
C ARG A 429 30.98 11.79 1.83
N ILE A 430 30.10 10.79 1.81
CA ILE A 430 28.66 10.95 1.96
C ILE A 430 28.25 10.14 3.18
N GLY A 431 27.41 10.75 4.01
CA GLY A 431 26.70 10.09 5.08
C GLY A 431 25.22 10.39 4.99
N TYR A 432 24.44 9.73 5.84
CA TYR A 432 22.99 9.83 5.83
C TYR A 432 22.53 10.26 7.21
N VAL A 433 21.84 11.39 7.26
CA VAL A 433 21.31 11.95 8.50
C VAL A 433 19.81 11.69 8.58
N CYS A 434 19.37 11.18 9.72
CA CYS A 434 17.97 11.06 10.10
C CYS A 434 17.65 12.08 11.18
N THR A 435 16.67 12.92 10.88
CA THR A 435 16.13 13.96 11.76
C THR A 435 14.65 13.67 12.01
N VAL A 436 14.12 14.09 13.16
CA VAL A 436 12.72 13.90 13.54
C VAL A 436 12.24 15.19 14.21
N GLY A 437 11.18 15.83 13.69
CA GLY A 437 10.58 17.00 14.31
C GLY A 437 9.54 16.65 15.37
N ASN A 438 8.65 17.60 15.67
CA ASN A 438 7.52 17.40 16.58
C ASN A 438 6.49 16.40 16.07
N ASP A 439 6.41 16.21 14.75
CA ASP A 439 5.53 15.24 14.09
C ASP A 439 5.94 13.78 14.29
N ALA A 440 7.06 13.50 14.97
CA ALA A 440 7.66 12.18 15.13
C ALA A 440 7.92 11.44 13.79
N GLN A 441 7.83 12.11 12.64
CA GLN A 441 8.07 11.53 11.32
C GLN A 441 9.58 11.55 11.04
N PRO A 442 10.24 10.40 10.94
CA PRO A 442 11.65 10.37 10.53
C PRO A 442 11.80 10.96 9.13
N HIS A 443 12.94 11.62 8.92
CA HIS A 443 13.34 12.22 7.65
C HIS A 443 14.83 11.97 7.42
N VAL A 444 15.12 11.12 6.44
CA VAL A 444 16.47 10.70 6.04
C VAL A 444 16.92 11.44 4.80
N THR A 445 18.12 12.03 4.85
CA THR A 445 18.72 12.64 3.67
C THR A 445 20.21 12.36 3.58
N PRO A 446 20.75 12.20 2.37
CA PRO A 446 22.19 12.15 2.15
C PRO A 446 22.80 13.55 2.37
N VAL A 447 24.00 13.59 2.93
CA VAL A 447 24.77 14.82 3.15
C VAL A 447 26.25 14.55 2.86
N PHE A 448 26.91 15.51 2.21
CA PHE A 448 28.36 15.59 2.27
C PHE A 448 28.74 16.05 3.67
N TYR A 449 29.76 15.44 4.25
CA TYR A 449 30.18 15.77 5.60
C TYR A 449 31.70 15.80 5.73
N VAL A 450 32.14 16.52 6.75
CA VAL A 450 33.50 16.47 7.27
C VAL A 450 33.41 15.95 8.70
N TYR A 451 34.30 15.05 9.05
CA TYR A 451 34.42 14.53 10.39
C TYR A 451 35.75 14.97 10.98
N ASP A 452 35.69 15.56 12.17
CA ASP A 452 36.86 15.95 12.94
C ASP A 452 36.63 15.55 14.40
N SER A 453 37.56 14.74 14.93
CA SER A 453 37.61 14.33 16.33
C SER A 453 36.31 13.68 16.84
N ASN A 454 35.39 14.45 17.42
CA ASN A 454 34.11 13.98 17.96
C ASN A 454 32.89 14.69 17.32
N LYS A 455 33.09 15.45 16.24
CA LYS A 455 32.04 16.24 15.59
C LYS A 455 31.91 15.89 14.10
N ILE A 456 30.68 15.95 13.61
CA ILE A 456 30.37 15.78 12.18
C ILE A 456 29.74 17.07 11.67
N TYR A 457 30.39 17.69 10.69
CA TYR A 457 29.99 18.95 10.08
C TYR A 457 29.39 18.68 8.71
N PHE A 458 28.28 19.35 8.40
CA PHE A 458 27.66 19.31 7.08
C PHE A 458 26.87 20.60 6.82
N THR A 459 26.64 20.96 5.57
CA THR A 459 25.87 22.15 5.21
C THR A 459 24.48 21.78 4.71
N ILE A 460 23.50 22.61 5.04
CA ILE A 460 22.10 22.44 4.64
C ILE A 460 21.48 23.79 4.31
N ARG A 461 20.40 23.78 3.52
CA ARG A 461 19.56 24.97 3.34
C ARG A 461 18.73 25.22 4.60
N GLU A 462 18.62 26.49 4.97
CA GLU A 462 17.88 26.97 6.14
C GLU A 462 16.39 26.58 6.09
N ASP A 463 15.77 26.66 4.92
CA ASP A 463 14.36 26.31 4.70
C ASP A 463 14.08 24.80 4.63
N SER A 464 15.13 23.96 4.75
CA SER A 464 14.99 22.52 4.57
C SER A 464 14.27 21.85 5.75
N LYS A 465 13.55 20.75 5.47
CA LYS A 465 12.88 19.96 6.53
C LYS A 465 13.85 19.51 7.64
N LYS A 466 15.11 19.24 7.32
CA LYS A 466 16.10 18.83 8.33
C LYS A 466 16.57 19.99 9.20
N ALA A 467 16.72 21.21 8.67
CA ALA A 467 17.02 22.39 9.47
C ALA A 467 15.89 22.66 10.47
N ARG A 468 14.64 22.64 10.00
CA ARG A 468 13.45 22.75 10.86
C ARG A 468 13.38 21.66 11.93
N ASN A 469 13.59 20.39 11.54
CA ASN A 469 13.60 19.29 12.49
C ASN A 469 14.69 19.44 13.56
N ILE A 470 15.90 19.91 13.19
CA ILE A 470 17.02 20.13 14.12
C ILE A 470 16.67 21.25 15.10
N ALA A 471 16.09 22.35 14.63
CA ALA A 471 15.65 23.45 15.47
C ALA A 471 14.55 23.02 16.46
N GLU A 472 13.59 22.21 16.02
CA GLU A 472 12.56 21.66 16.90
C GLU A 472 13.12 20.62 17.88
N ASN A 473 14.02 19.76 17.42
CA ASN A 473 14.57 18.60 18.13
C ASN A 473 16.06 18.40 17.76
N PRO A 474 17.00 18.70 18.67
CA PRO A 474 18.41 18.59 18.36
C PRO A 474 18.87 17.14 18.16
N LYS A 475 18.10 16.13 18.60
CA LYS A 475 18.52 14.73 18.46
C LYS A 475 18.56 14.30 17.00
N VAL A 476 19.69 13.70 16.58
CA VAL A 476 19.92 13.19 15.24
C VAL A 476 20.54 11.80 15.26
N SER A 477 20.36 11.05 14.18
CA SER A 477 21.08 9.80 13.94
C SER A 477 21.75 9.86 12.57
N PHE A 478 23.04 9.59 12.52
CA PHE A 478 23.84 9.67 11.31
C PHE A 478 24.44 8.31 10.98
N VAL A 479 24.65 8.01 9.71
CA VAL A 479 25.35 6.80 9.29
C VAL A 479 26.26 7.05 8.10
N ALA A 480 27.49 6.54 8.19
CA ALA A 480 28.41 6.42 7.08
C ALA A 480 28.77 4.95 6.91
N ASP A 481 28.75 4.46 5.67
CA ASP A 481 29.00 3.05 5.39
C ASP A 481 29.79 2.83 4.11
N VAL A 482 30.42 1.66 4.05
CA VAL A 482 31.13 1.14 2.88
C VAL A 482 30.46 -0.16 2.48
N ARG A 483 30.04 -0.22 1.22
CA ARG A 483 29.27 -1.34 0.67
C ARG A 483 30.10 -2.10 -0.35
N ASP A 484 30.26 -3.39 -0.10
CA ASP A 484 30.83 -4.33 -1.05
C ASP A 484 29.67 -4.91 -1.90
N PRO A 485 29.70 -4.71 -3.23
CA PRO A 485 28.62 -5.14 -4.11
C PRO A 485 28.53 -6.66 -4.28
N ILE A 486 29.60 -7.39 -3.93
CA ILE A 486 29.77 -8.83 -4.11
C ILE A 486 29.67 -9.54 -2.75
N ASN A 487 30.51 -9.17 -1.79
CA ASN A 487 30.60 -9.84 -0.50
C ASN A 487 29.95 -9.06 0.66
N PRO A 488 28.74 -9.44 1.11
CA PRO A 488 28.04 -8.72 2.16
C PRO A 488 28.71 -8.78 3.54
N PHE A 489 29.64 -9.71 3.78
CA PHE A 489 30.41 -9.77 5.02
C PHE A 489 31.49 -8.69 5.11
N LYS A 490 31.86 -8.09 3.98
CA LYS A 490 32.77 -6.94 3.91
C LYS A 490 32.05 -5.61 4.06
N ASN A 491 30.72 -5.61 4.07
CA ASN A 491 29.95 -4.41 4.39
C ASN A 491 30.24 -3.98 5.82
N GLU A 492 30.65 -2.72 5.96
CA GLU A 492 30.92 -2.12 7.26
C GLU A 492 30.40 -0.69 7.31
N GLY A 493 30.22 -0.19 8.52
CA GLY A 493 29.84 1.20 8.69
C GLY A 493 29.67 1.59 10.14
N VAL A 494 29.47 2.88 10.33
CA VAL A 494 29.40 3.54 11.62
C VAL A 494 28.09 4.32 11.69
N MET A 495 27.29 4.03 12.71
CA MET A 495 26.05 4.73 13.01
C MET A 495 26.27 5.53 14.29
N VAL A 496 26.01 6.81 14.19
CA VAL A 496 26.12 7.81 15.25
C VAL A 496 24.72 8.14 15.75
N SER A 497 24.59 8.32 17.05
CA SER A 497 23.50 9.05 17.69
C SER A 497 24.10 10.23 18.44
N GLY A 498 23.47 11.39 18.32
CA GLY A 498 24.01 12.63 18.88
C GLY A 498 23.01 13.78 18.85
N THR A 499 23.47 14.95 19.25
CA THR A 499 22.73 16.21 19.12
C THR A 499 23.34 17.09 18.05
N ALA A 500 22.49 17.70 17.22
CA ALA A 500 22.87 18.64 16.20
C ALA A 500 22.44 20.06 16.57
N ALA A 501 23.32 21.02 16.28
CA ALA A 501 22.99 22.44 16.22
C ALA A 501 23.23 22.93 14.79
N ALA A 502 22.44 23.91 14.33
CA ALA A 502 22.60 24.54 13.03
C ALA A 502 22.80 26.04 13.20
N GLN A 503 23.81 26.60 12.55
CA GLN A 503 24.15 28.02 12.60
C GLN A 503 24.28 28.57 11.18
N ALA A 504 23.72 29.75 10.93
CA ALA A 504 23.87 30.45 9.65
C ALA A 504 25.34 30.80 9.40
N ILE A 505 25.83 30.51 8.19
CA ILE A 505 27.22 30.80 7.78
C ILE A 505 27.30 31.87 6.69
N ASN A 506 26.18 32.21 6.05
CA ASN A 506 26.10 33.29 5.08
C ASN A 506 24.68 33.84 4.95
N GLN A 507 24.54 34.96 4.24
CA GLN A 507 23.23 35.58 3.92
C GLN A 507 22.47 34.82 2.81
N ALA A 508 23.05 33.77 2.21
CA ALA A 508 22.46 33.02 1.10
C ALA A 508 21.55 31.86 1.56
N GLY A 509 21.12 31.85 2.83
CA GLY A 509 20.24 30.82 3.39
C GLY A 509 20.90 29.44 3.54
N ILE A 510 22.23 29.40 3.67
CA ILE A 510 22.98 28.17 3.99
C ILE A 510 23.37 28.19 5.47
N VAL A 511 23.09 27.09 6.15
CA VAL A 511 23.47 26.88 7.55
C VAL A 511 24.46 25.71 7.65
N GLN A 512 25.45 25.85 8.52
CA GLN A 512 26.33 24.76 8.93
C GLN A 512 25.67 24.03 10.10
N ALA A 513 25.49 22.72 9.94
CA ALA A 513 25.03 21.84 10.99
C ALA A 513 26.20 21.05 11.56
N VAL A 514 26.25 20.92 12.88
CA VAL A 514 27.30 20.21 13.62
C VAL A 514 26.64 19.18 14.50
N ILE A 515 27.02 17.91 14.35
CA ILE A 515 26.59 16.81 15.23
C ILE A 515 27.67 16.58 16.28
N GLU A 516 27.31 16.69 17.54
CA GLU A 516 28.10 16.21 18.67
C GLU A 516 27.74 14.75 18.96
N ILE A 517 28.75 13.88 19.03
CA ILE A 517 28.56 12.44 19.07
C ILE A 517 28.35 11.95 20.52
N ASP A 518 27.18 11.38 20.80
CA ASP A 518 26.88 10.73 22.10
C ASP A 518 27.22 9.23 22.09
N ASN A 519 26.95 8.57 20.96
CA ASN A 519 27.04 7.11 20.86
C ASN A 519 27.38 6.68 19.44
N MET A 520 28.26 5.68 19.32
CA MET A 520 28.65 5.07 18.06
C MET A 520 28.40 3.57 18.07
N ILE A 521 27.88 3.07 16.96
CA ILE A 521 27.73 1.65 16.69
C ILE A 521 28.44 1.35 15.38
N HIS A 522 29.41 0.46 15.44
CA HIS A 522 30.05 -0.12 14.27
C HIS A 522 29.44 -1.48 13.97
N TRP A 523 29.23 -1.77 12.69
CA TRP A 523 28.94 -3.12 12.23
C TRP A 523 29.90 -3.49 11.11
N ARG A 524 30.26 -4.78 11.05
CA ARG A 524 31.02 -5.37 9.95
C ARG A 524 30.53 -6.80 9.72
N GLY A 525 29.86 -7.02 8.59
CA GLY A 525 29.14 -8.28 8.35
C GLY A 525 28.24 -8.64 9.55
N PRO A 526 28.28 -9.88 10.08
CA PRO A 526 27.47 -10.32 11.22
C PRO A 526 27.99 -9.87 12.60
N LYS A 527 29.07 -9.08 12.66
CA LYS A 527 29.69 -8.60 13.90
C LYS A 527 29.27 -7.15 14.17
N PHE A 528 29.14 -6.78 15.45
CA PHE A 528 28.86 -5.42 15.88
C PHE A 528 29.62 -5.05 17.14
N GLU A 529 29.99 -3.78 17.23
CA GLU A 529 30.69 -3.17 18.36
C GLU A 529 29.98 -1.85 18.69
N ARG A 530 29.78 -1.55 19.98
CA ARG A 530 29.09 -0.34 20.43
C ARG A 530 29.95 0.41 21.44
N ILE A 531 30.06 1.72 21.25
CA ILE A 531 30.80 2.62 22.12
C ILE A 531 29.86 3.76 22.51
N LYS A 532 29.63 3.92 23.82
CA LYS A 532 28.96 5.10 24.37
C LYS A 532 30.03 6.09 24.82
N PHE A 533 29.90 7.34 24.40
CA PHE A 533 30.67 8.43 25.00
C PHE A 533 29.94 8.81 26.29
N LEU A 534 30.63 8.72 27.43
CA LEU A 534 30.13 9.31 28.67
C LEU A 534 30.19 10.83 28.48
N ASN A 535 29.10 11.53 28.80
CA ASN A 535 29.09 13.00 28.87
C ASN A 535 30.17 13.43 29.87
N ILE A 536 31.30 13.88 29.36
CA ILE A 536 32.34 14.55 30.14
C ILE A 536 32.38 15.95 29.53
N ASP A 537 31.43 16.78 29.96
CA ASP A 537 31.47 18.26 29.96
C ASP A 537 30.16 18.82 30.54
N LYS A 538 29.80 18.31 31.72
CA LYS A 538 29.11 19.12 32.72
C LYS A 538 29.96 19.04 33.97
N SER A 539 30.97 19.90 34.07
CA SER A 539 31.52 20.27 35.37
C SER A 539 30.38 20.86 36.23
N PRO A 540 30.39 20.62 37.55
CA PRO A 540 29.34 21.09 38.47
C PRO A 540 29.13 22.60 38.45
#